data_AF-A0AAQ1G8I9-F1
#
_entry.id   AF-A0AAQ1G8I9-F1
#
_cell.length_a   1.000
_cell.length_b   1.000
_cell.length_c   1.000
_cell.angle_alpha   90.00
_cell.angle_beta   90.00
_cell.angle_gamma   90.00
#
_symmetry.space_group_name_H-M   'P 1'
#
loop_
_entity.id
_entity.type
_entity.pdbx_description
1 polymer ?
#
loop_
_entity_poly.entity_id
_entity_poly.type
_entity_poly.pdbx_seq_one_letter_code
_entity_poly.pdbx_strand_id
1 'polypeptide(L)'
;MKAETYRDLIEWTQQLHGHLASSLEAGAADSGTGERMRALLQYLGEHERRIQQMVLRFEQQADIQVLDSWVYDYFTDNPRVRLLNTRPSFAGLDYGALCAMVFDLHNDALDLYRYLQGRAETAGGRELMQDLLAMEEHETLRLAEQVQRSQDL
;
A
#
# COMPACT_ATOMS: atom_id res chain seq x y z
N MET A 1 7.08 5.26 14.06
CA MET A 1 8.18 4.30 13.76
C MET A 1 9.16 5.03 12.88
N LYS A 2 10.47 4.98 13.16
CA LYS A 2 11.50 5.44 12.22
C LYS A 2 11.91 4.19 11.45
N ALA A 3 11.71 4.13 10.14
CA ALA A 3 12.31 3.05 9.38
C ALA A 3 13.75 3.44 9.09
N GLU A 4 14.67 2.63 9.59
CA GLU A 4 16.10 2.85 9.46
C GLU A 4 16.68 1.83 8.45
N THR A 5 15.99 0.72 8.24
CA THR A 5 16.39 -0.41 7.39
C THR A 5 15.33 -0.80 6.37
N TYR A 6 15.70 -1.67 5.40
CA TYR A 6 14.74 -2.25 4.47
C TYR A 6 13.71 -3.14 5.17
N ARG A 7 14.09 -3.81 6.26
CA ARG A 7 13.15 -4.54 7.11
C ARG A 7 12.08 -3.61 7.65
N ASP A 8 12.50 -2.49 8.24
CA ASP A 8 11.54 -1.52 8.81
C ASP A 8 10.62 -0.92 7.73
N LEU A 9 11.14 -0.73 6.51
CA LEU A 9 10.34 -0.28 5.37
C LEU A 9 9.27 -1.33 5.01
N ILE A 10 9.65 -2.61 4.90
CA ILE A 10 8.71 -3.70 4.61
C ILE A 10 7.67 -3.81 5.72
N GLU A 11 8.08 -3.77 6.98
CA GLU A 11 7.17 -3.78 8.13
C GLU A 11 6.21 -2.58 8.11
N TRP A 12 6.72 -1.39 7.80
CA TRP A 12 5.89 -0.19 7.69
C TRP A 12 4.88 -0.32 6.54
N THR A 13 5.31 -0.77 5.36
CA THR A 13 4.42 -1.01 4.22
C THR A 13 3.35 -2.05 4.57
N GLN A 14 3.74 -3.14 5.22
CA GLN A 14 2.82 -4.18 5.67
C GLN A 14 1.76 -3.60 6.63
N GLN A 15 2.17 -2.75 7.56
CA GLN A 15 1.25 -2.04 8.46
C GLN A 15 0.34 -1.06 7.70
N LEU A 16 0.85 -0.35 6.69
CA LEU A 16 0.08 0.56 5.86
C LEU A 16 -1.10 -0.16 5.19
N HIS A 17 -0.82 -1.21 4.42
CA HIS A 17 -1.88 -2.00 3.75
C HIS A 17 -2.79 -2.70 4.77
N GLY A 18 -2.26 -3.18 5.89
CA GLY A 18 -3.06 -3.80 6.95
C GLY A 18 -4.05 -2.83 7.62
N HIS A 19 -3.63 -1.58 7.86
CA HIS A 19 -4.51 -0.54 8.38
C HIS A 19 -5.55 -0.11 7.35
N LEU A 20 -5.16 0.01 6.08
CA LEU A 20 -6.08 0.35 5.00
C LEU A 20 -7.16 -0.72 4.85
N ALA A 21 -6.76 -2.00 4.78
CA ALA A 21 -7.66 -3.15 4.75
C ALA A 21 -8.68 -3.10 5.91
N SER A 22 -8.18 -2.94 7.13
CA SER A 22 -9.03 -2.96 8.33
C SER A 22 -10.02 -1.79 8.37
N SER A 23 -9.62 -0.62 7.84
CA SER A 23 -10.48 0.57 7.77
C SER A 23 -11.59 0.40 6.74
N LEU A 24 -11.28 -0.20 5.59
CA LEU A 24 -12.24 -0.53 4.54
C LEU A 24 -13.23 -1.61 4.99
N GLU A 25 -12.72 -2.69 5.61
CA GLU A 25 -13.53 -3.76 6.20
C GLU A 25 -14.49 -3.22 7.27
N ALA A 26 -14.04 -2.30 8.12
CA ALA A 26 -14.89 -1.64 9.12
C ALA A 26 -16.02 -0.83 8.47
N GLY A 27 -15.72 -0.09 7.39
CA GLY A 27 -16.75 0.63 6.63
C GLY A 27 -17.78 -0.31 5.98
N ALA A 28 -17.35 -1.47 5.49
CA ALA A 28 -18.27 -2.48 4.95
C ALA A 28 -19.21 -3.06 6.00
N ALA A 29 -18.72 -3.24 7.23
CA ALA A 29 -19.48 -3.76 8.36
C ALA A 29 -20.50 -2.76 8.94
N ASP A 30 -20.41 -1.48 8.57
CA ASP A 30 -21.38 -0.47 9.01
C ASP A 30 -22.77 -0.75 8.43
N SER A 31 -23.76 -0.73 9.32
CA SER A 31 -25.19 -0.91 9.02
C SER A 31 -25.75 0.17 8.09
N GLY A 32 -25.19 1.39 8.11
CA GLY A 32 -25.59 2.51 7.25
C GLY A 32 -25.05 2.42 5.82
N THR A 33 -24.15 1.49 5.55
CA THR A 33 -23.52 1.32 4.23
C THR A 33 -24.51 0.67 3.25
N GLY A 34 -24.77 1.33 2.13
CA GLY A 34 -25.58 0.77 1.05
C GLY A 34 -24.93 -0.45 0.40
N GLU A 35 -25.72 -1.35 -0.18
CA GLU A 35 -25.25 -2.63 -0.74
C GLU A 35 -24.08 -2.48 -1.74
N ARG A 36 -24.23 -1.58 -2.71
CA ARG A 36 -23.18 -1.30 -3.71
C ARG A 36 -21.87 -0.81 -3.07
N MET A 37 -21.97 0.08 -2.09
CA MET A 37 -20.80 0.60 -1.37
C MET A 37 -20.15 -0.48 -0.50
N ARG A 38 -20.96 -1.32 0.14
CA ARG A 38 -20.48 -2.45 0.95
C ARG A 38 -19.68 -3.43 0.09
N ALA A 39 -20.16 -3.76 -1.09
CA ALA A 39 -19.46 -4.65 -2.02
C ALA A 39 -18.09 -4.07 -2.45
N LEU A 40 -18.04 -2.76 -2.75
CA LEU A 40 -16.78 -2.08 -3.04
C LEU A 40 -15.81 -2.15 -1.84
N LEU A 41 -16.27 -1.74 -0.66
CA LEU A 41 -15.44 -1.73 0.55
C LEU A 41 -14.90 -3.12 0.91
N GLN A 42 -15.70 -4.17 0.77
CA GLN A 42 -15.26 -5.56 0.95
C GLN A 42 -14.18 -5.93 -0.05
N TYR A 43 -14.40 -5.65 -1.32
CA TYR A 43 -13.44 -5.95 -2.38
C TYR A 43 -12.11 -5.21 -2.16
N LEU A 44 -12.14 -3.91 -1.85
CA LEU A 44 -10.96 -3.12 -1.55
C LEU A 44 -10.23 -3.66 -0.30
N GLY A 45 -10.97 -3.95 0.77
CA GLY A 45 -10.39 -4.52 1.99
C GLY A 45 -9.67 -5.86 1.72
N GLU A 46 -10.30 -6.78 1.00
CA GLU A 46 -9.69 -8.05 0.60
C GLU A 46 -8.48 -7.88 -0.32
N HIS A 47 -8.50 -6.89 -1.20
CA HIS A 47 -7.37 -6.54 -2.05
C HIS A 47 -6.17 -6.10 -1.21
N GLU A 48 -6.38 -5.18 -0.27
CA GLU A 48 -5.33 -4.70 0.63
C GLU A 48 -4.78 -5.79 1.55
N ARG A 49 -5.62 -6.71 2.04
CA ARG A 49 -5.16 -7.89 2.78
C ARG A 49 -4.21 -8.75 1.96
N ARG A 50 -4.45 -8.85 0.66
CA ARG A 50 -3.59 -9.62 -0.25
C ARG A 50 -2.24 -8.93 -0.40
N ILE A 51 -2.23 -7.62 -0.62
CA ILE A 51 -0.97 -6.84 -0.70
C ILE A 51 -0.20 -6.97 0.60
N GLN A 52 -0.86 -6.80 1.75
CA GLN A 52 -0.26 -7.00 3.07
C GLN A 52 0.46 -8.37 3.19
N GLN A 53 -0.16 -9.44 2.69
CA GLN A 53 0.45 -10.78 2.70
C GLN A 53 1.59 -10.93 1.70
N MET A 54 1.52 -10.28 0.53
CA MET A 54 2.60 -10.29 -0.46
C MET A 54 3.83 -9.54 0.06
N VAL A 55 3.63 -8.37 0.65
CA VAL A 55 4.69 -7.57 1.29
C VAL A 55 5.43 -8.38 2.36
N LEU A 56 4.71 -9.12 3.20
CA LEU A 56 5.31 -9.99 4.22
C LEU A 56 6.24 -11.08 3.62
N ARG A 57 5.98 -11.53 2.39
CA ARG A 57 6.83 -12.56 1.74
C ARG A 57 8.18 -11.99 1.32
N PHE A 58 8.30 -10.69 1.06
CA PHE A 58 9.58 -10.06 0.75
C PHE A 58 10.55 -10.16 1.92
N GLU A 59 10.08 -10.00 3.15
CA GLU A 59 10.91 -10.19 4.34
C GLU A 59 11.42 -11.64 4.47
N GLN A 60 10.64 -12.61 4.03
CA GLN A 60 10.99 -14.03 4.10
C GLN A 60 11.94 -14.47 2.98
N GLN A 61 11.99 -13.73 1.88
CA GLN A 61 12.71 -14.10 0.65
C GLN A 61 14.00 -13.29 0.46
N ALA A 62 14.06 -12.07 0.98
CA ALA A 62 15.23 -11.21 0.85
C ALA A 62 16.42 -11.71 1.69
N ASP A 63 17.63 -11.47 1.20
CA ASP A 63 18.85 -11.72 1.96
C ASP A 63 18.88 -10.85 3.23
N ILE A 64 19.24 -11.44 4.36
CA ILE A 64 19.34 -10.72 5.64
C ILE A 64 20.28 -9.51 5.56
N GLN A 65 21.35 -9.59 4.76
CA GLN A 65 22.27 -8.47 4.56
C GLN A 65 21.58 -7.30 3.83
N VAL A 66 20.62 -7.59 2.96
CA VAL A 66 19.81 -6.57 2.29
C VAL A 66 18.78 -6.01 3.28
N LEU A 67 18.09 -6.86 4.03
CA LEU A 67 17.08 -6.42 5.00
C LEU A 67 17.64 -5.49 6.08
N ASP A 68 18.84 -5.80 6.58
CA ASP A 68 19.49 -5.02 7.63
C ASP A 68 20.30 -3.83 7.06
N SER A 69 20.31 -3.66 5.73
CA SER A 69 20.92 -2.48 5.10
C SER A 69 20.06 -1.24 5.34
N TRP A 70 20.73 -0.11 5.54
CA TRP A 70 20.08 1.16 5.85
C TRP A 70 19.32 1.72 4.66
N VAL A 71 18.08 2.13 4.91
CA VAL A 71 17.35 3.03 4.01
C VAL A 71 17.63 4.43 4.55
N TYR A 72 18.63 5.12 3.96
CA TYR A 72 19.05 6.48 4.34
C TYR A 72 17.85 7.41 4.64
N ASP A 73 18.07 8.45 5.47
CA ASP A 73 17.15 9.48 6.06
C ASP A 73 15.96 9.97 5.22
N TYR A 74 15.96 9.66 3.94
CA TYR A 74 14.92 9.84 2.97
C TYR A 74 13.61 9.11 3.21
N PHE A 75 13.55 8.11 4.11
CA PHE A 75 12.27 7.54 4.57
C PHE A 75 11.69 8.34 5.74
N THR A 76 12.50 8.62 6.77
CA THR A 76 12.07 9.26 8.02
C THR A 76 11.55 10.69 7.82
N ASP A 77 12.16 11.45 6.90
CA ASP A 77 11.72 12.82 6.57
C ASP A 77 11.00 12.92 5.22
N ASN A 78 10.53 11.80 4.65
CA ASN A 78 9.81 11.83 3.39
C ASN A 78 8.43 12.48 3.53
N PRO A 79 8.09 13.52 2.75
CA PRO A 79 6.73 14.05 2.70
C PRO A 79 5.70 12.99 2.32
N ARG A 80 6.05 12.02 1.45
CA ARG A 80 5.16 10.93 1.02
C ARG A 80 4.86 9.95 2.15
N VAL A 81 5.87 9.59 2.93
CA VAL A 81 5.68 8.76 4.14
C VAL A 81 4.80 9.48 5.15
N ARG A 82 5.00 10.79 5.34
CA ARG A 82 4.13 11.61 6.22
C ARG A 82 2.69 11.60 5.72
N LEU A 83 2.47 11.79 4.42
CA LEU A 83 1.15 11.74 3.79
C LEU A 83 0.49 10.37 3.95
N LEU A 84 1.18 9.28 3.64
CA LEU A 84 0.67 7.91 3.80
C LEU A 84 0.35 7.56 5.26
N ASN A 85 1.03 8.18 6.22
CA ASN A 85 0.73 8.04 7.65
C ASN A 85 -0.50 8.85 8.10
N THR A 86 -1.07 9.75 7.29
CA THR A 86 -2.19 10.62 7.72
C THR A 86 -3.53 9.90 7.92
N ARG A 87 -3.60 8.57 7.76
CA ARG A 87 -4.80 7.73 8.01
C ARG A 87 -6.09 8.40 7.52
N PRO A 88 -6.34 8.39 6.20
CA PRO A 88 -7.55 9.00 5.67
C PRO A 88 -8.80 8.33 6.24
N SER A 89 -9.83 9.15 6.48
CA SER A 89 -11.15 8.66 6.87
C SER A 89 -11.98 8.38 5.61
N PHE A 90 -12.55 7.18 5.52
CA PHE A 90 -13.48 6.80 4.45
C PHE A 90 -14.94 7.15 4.75
N ALA A 91 -15.21 7.68 5.94
CA ALA A 91 -16.57 7.98 6.38
C ALA A 91 -17.22 9.06 5.50
N GLY A 92 -18.40 8.76 4.98
CA GLY A 92 -19.19 9.70 4.19
C GLY A 92 -18.70 9.92 2.75
N LEU A 93 -17.68 9.20 2.30
CA LEU A 93 -17.27 9.22 0.89
C LEU A 93 -18.30 8.48 0.03
N ASP A 94 -18.53 9.01 -1.18
CA ASP A 94 -19.24 8.27 -2.21
C ASP A 94 -18.31 7.27 -2.92
N TYR A 95 -18.89 6.46 -3.81
CA TYR A 95 -18.16 5.40 -4.52
C TYR A 95 -16.94 5.96 -5.27
N GLY A 96 -17.12 7.06 -6.00
CA GLY A 96 -16.06 7.63 -6.84
C GLY A 96 -14.95 8.25 -6.01
N ALA A 97 -15.32 9.00 -4.96
CA ALA A 97 -14.37 9.60 -4.03
C ALA A 97 -13.56 8.55 -3.26
N LEU A 98 -14.19 7.45 -2.86
CA LEU A 98 -13.49 6.33 -2.21
C LEU A 98 -12.47 5.69 -3.16
N CYS A 99 -12.87 5.38 -4.40
CA CYS A 99 -11.96 4.82 -5.40
C CYS A 99 -10.78 5.76 -5.67
N ALA A 100 -11.05 7.05 -5.91
CA ALA A 100 -10.00 8.05 -6.15
C ALA A 100 -9.00 8.11 -4.99
N MET A 101 -9.49 8.16 -3.75
CA MET A 101 -8.64 8.20 -2.57
C MET A 101 -7.75 6.96 -2.44
N VAL A 102 -8.28 5.76 -2.72
CA VAL A 102 -7.48 4.53 -2.68
C VAL A 102 -6.43 4.52 -3.80
N PHE A 103 -6.79 4.93 -5.02
CA PHE A 103 -5.80 5.05 -6.10
C PHE A 103 -4.72 6.09 -5.79
N ASP A 104 -5.06 7.21 -5.17
CA ASP A 104 -4.08 8.22 -4.75
C ASP A 104 -3.08 7.63 -3.75
N LEU A 105 -3.54 6.82 -2.78
CA LEU A 105 -2.67 6.11 -1.83
C LEU A 105 -1.71 5.13 -2.53
N HIS A 106 -2.20 4.35 -3.50
CA HIS A 106 -1.35 3.46 -4.29
C HIS A 106 -0.35 4.23 -5.15
N ASN A 107 -0.79 5.32 -5.78
CA ASN A 107 0.10 6.18 -6.55
C ASN A 107 1.20 6.76 -5.67
N ASP A 108 0.89 7.22 -4.46
CA ASP A 108 1.87 7.68 -3.48
C ASP A 108 2.86 6.58 -3.06
N ALA A 109 2.40 5.34 -2.91
CA ALA A 109 3.25 4.18 -2.61
C ALA A 109 4.20 3.86 -3.77
N LEU A 110 3.71 3.81 -5.01
CA LEU A 110 4.51 3.64 -6.23
C LEU A 110 5.61 4.70 -6.32
N ASP A 111 5.22 5.93 -6.06
CA ASP A 111 6.09 7.08 -6.09
C ASP A 111 7.15 7.05 -4.99
N LEU A 112 6.81 6.57 -3.80
CA LEU A 112 7.77 6.31 -2.74
C LEU A 112 8.77 5.21 -3.16
N TYR A 113 8.30 4.10 -3.73
CA TYR A 113 9.19 3.00 -4.13
C TYR A 113 10.15 3.38 -5.26
N ARG A 114 9.69 4.10 -6.29
CA ARG A 114 10.56 4.67 -7.33
C ARG A 114 11.63 5.58 -6.74
N TYR A 115 11.22 6.42 -5.79
CA TYR A 115 12.11 7.35 -5.13
C TYR A 115 13.21 6.65 -4.31
N LEU A 116 12.85 5.58 -3.58
CA LEU A 116 13.78 4.78 -2.79
C LEU A 116 14.69 3.91 -3.68
N GLN A 117 14.15 3.33 -4.77
CA GLN A 117 14.92 2.57 -5.75
C GLN A 117 16.05 3.41 -6.36
N GLY A 118 15.76 4.65 -6.76
CA GLY A 118 16.74 5.57 -7.31
C GLY A 118 17.83 6.04 -6.33
N ARG A 119 17.68 5.73 -5.04
CA ARG A 119 18.60 6.12 -3.95
C ARG A 119 19.28 4.93 -3.27
N ALA A 120 18.85 3.72 -3.57
CA ALA A 120 19.44 2.52 -3.01
C ALA A 120 20.90 2.37 -3.45
N GLU A 121 21.82 2.34 -2.49
CA GLU A 121 23.26 2.28 -2.74
C GLU A 121 23.71 0.87 -3.15
N THR A 122 23.11 -0.15 -2.55
CA THR A 122 23.43 -1.56 -2.80
C THR A 122 22.62 -2.12 -3.97
N ALA A 123 23.18 -3.14 -4.66
CA ALA A 123 22.45 -3.83 -5.72
C ALA A 123 21.21 -4.56 -5.18
N GLY A 124 21.34 -5.25 -4.05
CA GLY A 124 20.22 -5.94 -3.41
C GLY A 124 19.12 -5.01 -2.92
N GLY A 125 19.46 -3.82 -2.41
CA GLY A 125 18.47 -2.81 -2.05
C GLY A 125 17.71 -2.26 -3.26
N ARG A 126 18.41 -2.07 -4.40
CA ARG A 126 17.76 -1.68 -5.67
C ARG A 126 16.82 -2.76 -6.19
N GLU A 127 17.23 -4.02 -6.13
CA GLU A 127 16.42 -5.17 -6.55
C GLU A 127 15.18 -5.32 -5.66
N LEU A 128 15.33 -5.30 -4.34
CA LEU A 128 14.20 -5.33 -3.41
C LEU A 128 13.19 -4.20 -3.69
N MET A 129 13.66 -2.97 -3.93
CA MET A 129 12.75 -1.88 -4.26
C MET A 129 12.10 -2.02 -5.62
N GLN A 130 12.82 -2.59 -6.60
CA GLN A 130 12.28 -2.89 -7.90
C GLN A 130 11.13 -3.91 -7.80
N ASP A 131 11.30 -4.94 -6.98
CA ASP A 131 10.29 -5.97 -6.84
C ASP A 131 9.06 -5.47 -6.07
N LEU A 132 9.24 -4.66 -5.02
CA LEU A 132 8.13 -3.99 -4.33
C LEU A 132 7.38 -3.04 -5.27
N LEU A 133 8.10 -2.27 -6.08
CA LEU A 133 7.51 -1.39 -7.09
C LEU A 133 6.69 -2.20 -8.12
N ALA A 134 7.26 -3.28 -8.66
CA ALA A 134 6.59 -4.12 -9.65
C ALA A 134 5.32 -4.79 -9.07
N MET A 135 5.38 -5.24 -7.81
CA MET A 135 4.22 -5.78 -7.11
C MET A 135 3.11 -4.73 -6.99
N GLU A 136 3.44 -3.52 -6.55
CA GLU A 136 2.47 -2.43 -6.35
C GLU A 136 1.87 -1.98 -7.68
N GLU A 137 2.67 -1.90 -8.76
CA GLU A 137 2.19 -1.57 -10.11
C GLU A 137 1.20 -2.62 -10.61
N HIS A 138 1.52 -3.90 -10.43
CA HIS A 138 0.65 -4.99 -10.84
C HIS A 138 -0.68 -4.99 -10.10
N GLU A 139 -0.67 -4.82 -8.78
CA GLU A 139 -1.90 -4.83 -7.98
C GLU A 139 -2.74 -3.57 -8.20
N THR A 140 -2.11 -2.40 -8.40
CA THR A 140 -2.82 -1.17 -8.77
C THR A 140 -3.56 -1.31 -10.11
N LEU A 141 -2.93 -1.92 -11.11
CA LEU A 141 -3.57 -2.20 -12.41
C LEU A 141 -4.73 -3.19 -12.26
N ARG A 142 -4.51 -4.27 -11.51
CA ARG A 142 -5.54 -5.28 -11.25
C ARG A 142 -6.73 -4.68 -10.50
N LEU A 143 -6.47 -3.79 -9.55
CA LEU A 143 -7.49 -3.05 -8.83
C LEU A 143 -8.33 -2.18 -9.79
N ALA A 144 -7.66 -1.41 -10.66
CA ALA A 144 -8.31 -0.57 -11.66
C ALA A 144 -9.26 -1.36 -12.57
N GLU A 145 -8.82 -2.50 -13.09
CA GLU A 145 -9.65 -3.35 -13.94
C GLU A 145 -10.90 -3.85 -13.24
N GLN A 146 -10.81 -4.25 -11.97
CA GLN A 146 -11.93 -4.80 -11.21
C GLN A 146 -12.91 -3.72 -10.76
N VAL A 147 -12.40 -2.57 -10.31
CA VAL A 147 -13.24 -1.41 -9.96
C VAL A 147 -14.03 -0.98 -11.20
N GLN A 148 -13.38 -0.84 -12.36
CA GLN A 148 -14.05 -0.47 -13.60
C GLN A 148 -15.16 -1.47 -13.98
N ARG A 149 -14.87 -2.79 -13.94
CA ARG A 149 -15.89 -3.82 -14.22
C ARG A 149 -17.07 -3.76 -13.25
N SER A 150 -16.83 -3.42 -11.99
CA SER A 150 -17.90 -3.29 -10.98
C SER A 150 -18.70 -1.99 -11.09
N GLN A 151 -18.16 -0.96 -11.77
CA GLN A 151 -18.90 0.27 -12.06
C GLN A 151 -19.90 0.09 -13.22
N ASP A 152 -19.54 -0.77 -14.18
CA ASP A 152 -20.32 -1.07 -15.38
C ASP A 152 -21.47 -2.08 -15.14
N LEU A 153 -21.52 -2.70 -13.95
CA LEU A 153 -22.58 -3.62 -13.47
C LEU A 153 -23.63 -2.87 -12.63
#